data_AF-A0AAJ6P7D5-F1
#
_entry.id   AF-A0AAJ6P7D5-F1
#
_cell.length_a   1.000
_cell.length_b   1.000
_cell.length_c   1.000
_cell.angle_alpha   90.00
_cell.angle_beta   90.00
_cell.angle_gamma   90.00
#
_symmetry.space_group_name_H-M   'P 1'
#
loop_
_entity.id
_entity.type
_entity.pdbx_description
1 polymer ?
#
loop_
_entity_poly.entity_id
_entity_poly.type
_entity_poly.pdbx_seq_one_letter_code
_entity_poly.pdbx_strand_id
1 'polypeptide(L)' 'MNTVEYSGLADRTAVEWNSLKNYEMFSLSADGSFPMMKVSRSKAVRLADREVMMVGSGRCFRVSLSNHPNQKPKQAPVSA' A
#
# COMPACT_ATOMS: atom_id res chain seq x y z
N MET A 1 -6.10 -6.44 20.78
CA MET A 1 -5.66 -5.74 19.54
C MET A 1 -6.69 -6.08 18.48
N ASN A 2 -7.29 -5.09 17.82
CA ASN A 2 -8.36 -5.33 16.85
C ASN A 2 -7.79 -5.32 15.44
N THR A 3 -8.30 -6.22 14.59
CA THR A 3 -7.95 -6.21 13.16
C THR A 3 -8.64 -5.05 12.48
N VAL A 4 -7.90 -4.30 11.68
CA VAL A 4 -8.42 -3.22 10.84
C VAL A 4 -8.03 -3.53 9.40
N GLU A 5 -8.99 -3.40 8.49
CA GLU A 5 -8.78 -3.60 7.06
C GLU A 5 -8.78 -2.24 6.35
N TYR A 6 -7.84 -2.06 5.43
CA TYR A 6 -7.73 -0.88 4.58
C TYR A 6 -7.76 -1.30 3.11
N SER A 7 -8.52 -0.57 2.30
CA SER A 7 -8.52 -0.74 0.84
C SER A 7 -7.51 0.21 0.20
N GLY A 8 -6.73 -0.29 -0.74
CA GLY A 8 -5.75 0.49 -1.50
C GLY A 8 -5.92 0.34 -3.01
N LEU A 9 -5.48 1.36 -3.75
CA LEU A 9 -5.32 1.35 -5.20
C LEU A 9 -3.83 1.27 -5.51
N ALA A 10 -3.42 0.26 -6.27
CA ALA A 10 -2.05 0.11 -6.73
C ALA A 10 -1.93 0.57 -8.19
N ASP A 11 -1.00 1.48 -8.45
CA ASP A 11 -0.59 1.83 -9.80
C ASP A 11 0.40 0.78 -10.32
N ARG A 12 0.03 0.09 -11.40
CA ARG A 12 0.87 -0.95 -12.03
C ARG A 12 2.04 -0.39 -12.84
N THR A 13 2.12 0.92 -12.98
CA THR A 13 3.23 1.58 -13.65
C THR A 13 4.43 1.64 -12.71
N ALA A 14 5.51 0.94 -13.06
CA ALA A 14 6.74 0.99 -12.28
C ALA A 14 7.36 2.38 -12.35
N VAL A 15 7.73 2.93 -11.20
CA VAL A 15 8.38 4.23 -11.08
C VAL A 15 9.65 4.14 -10.25
N GLU A 16 10.59 5.03 -10.53
CA GLU A 16 11.83 5.11 -9.77
C GLU A 16 11.56 5.56 -8.33
N TRP A 17 12.19 4.89 -7.36
CA TRP A 17 12.10 5.17 -5.92
C TRP A 17 12.30 6.65 -5.58
N ASN A 18 13.25 7.28 -6.28
CA ASN A 18 13.60 8.68 -6.07
C ASN A 18 12.48 9.64 -6.48
N SER A 19 11.52 9.20 -7.31
CA SER A 19 10.36 10.00 -7.71
C SER A 19 9.25 10.04 -6.65
N LEU A 20 9.27 9.13 -5.66
CA LEU A 20 8.31 9.16 -4.55
C LEU A 20 8.63 10.31 -3.60
N LYS A 21 7.60 11.02 -3.13
CA LYS A 21 7.75 11.99 -2.03
C LYS A 21 7.88 11.26 -0.69
N ASN A 22 8.41 11.95 0.32
CA ASN A 22 8.35 11.42 1.67
C ASN A 22 6.89 11.23 2.08
N TYR A 23 6.64 10.12 2.77
CA TYR A 23 5.35 9.62 3.22
C TYR A 23 4.42 9.11 2.12
N GLU A 24 4.86 9.05 0.86
CA GLU A 24 4.13 8.29 -0.16
C GLU A 24 4.20 6.78 0.15
N MET A 25 3.04 6.14 0.01
CA MET A 25 2.91 4.70 0.09
C MET A 25 3.29 4.05 -1.24
N PHE A 26 3.94 2.90 -1.15
CA PHE A 26 4.38 2.15 -2.31
C PHE A 26 4.42 0.66 -2.00
N SER A 27 4.59 -0.13 -3.05
CA SER A 27 4.91 -1.55 -2.97
C SER A 27 6.07 -1.87 -3.90
N LEU A 28 6.81 -2.95 -3.59
CA LEU A 28 7.78 -3.54 -4.50
C LEU A 28 7.11 -4.49 -5.52
N SER A 29 5.83 -4.80 -5.32
CA SER A 29 5.02 -5.67 -6.17
C SER A 29 3.95 -4.86 -6.91
N ALA A 30 3.71 -5.19 -8.18
CA ALA A 30 2.76 -4.47 -9.03
C ALA A 30 1.29 -4.63 -8.60
N ASP A 31 1.00 -5.61 -7.75
CA ASP A 31 -0.33 -5.85 -7.17
C ASP A 31 -0.60 -5.01 -5.91
N GLY A 32 0.40 -4.28 -5.39
CA GLY A 32 0.29 -3.52 -4.15
C GLY A 32 0.52 -4.32 -2.87
N SER A 33 0.96 -5.57 -2.97
CA SER A 33 1.23 -6.42 -1.80
C SER A 33 2.32 -5.85 -0.90
N PHE A 34 2.24 -6.10 0.41
CA PHE A 34 3.21 -5.63 1.41
C PHE A 34 3.47 -4.12 1.34
N PRO A 35 2.45 -3.27 1.58
CA PRO A 35 2.61 -1.84 1.44
C PRO A 35 3.65 -1.29 2.42
N MET A 36 4.41 -0.34 1.90
CA MET A 36 5.48 0.36 2.58
C MET A 36 5.25 1.86 2.45
N MET A 37 5.94 2.64 3.27
CA MET A 37 5.92 4.09 3.21
C MET A 37 7.34 4.63 3.14
N LYS A 38 7.59 5.56 2.21
CA LYS A 38 8.87 6.27 2.15
C LYS A 38 8.98 7.22 3.34
N VAL A 39 10.08 7.18 4.07
CA VAL A 39 10.28 8.06 5.24
C VAL A 39 11.31 9.14 4.94
N SER A 40 12.35 8.80 4.16
CA SER A 40 13.39 9.73 3.75
C SER A 40 13.99 9.31 2.41
N ARG A 41 15.05 10.01 1.98
CA ARG A 41 15.81 9.69 0.76
C ARG A 41 16.22 8.21 0.70
N SER A 42 16.64 7.63 1.82
CA SER A 42 17.21 6.28 1.87
C SER A 42 16.54 5.33 2.86
N LYS A 43 15.32 5.65 3.32
CA LYS A 43 14.59 4.84 4.29
C LYS A 43 13.13 4.65 3.89
N ALA A 44 12.66 3.42 4.05
CA ALA A 44 11.26 3.05 4.00
C ALA A 44 10.86 2.33 5.28
N VAL A 45 9.56 2.27 5.56
CA VAL A 45 8.99 1.51 6.66
C VAL A 45 7.91 0.57 6.14
N ARG A 46 7.88 -0.68 6.62
CA ARG A 46 6.78 -1.60 6.34
C ARG A 46 5.58 -1.26 7.22
N LEU A 47 4.39 -1.22 6.65
CA LEU A 47 3.19 -0.86 7.41
C LEU A 47 2.72 -1.97 8.38
N ALA A 48 3.07 -3.23 8.10
CA ALA A 48 2.61 -4.38 8.89
C ALA A 48 3.24 -4.43 10.30
N ASP A 49 4.54 -4.14 10.41
CA ASP A 49 5.33 -4.35 11.64
C ASP A 49 6.24 -3.17 11.98
N ARG A 50 6.22 -2.11 11.17
CA ARG A 50 7.00 -0.88 11.36
C ARG A 50 8.51 -1.10 11.24
N GLU A 51 8.94 -2.21 10.63
CA GLU A 51 10.35 -2.43 10.35
C GLU A 51 10.86 -1.38 9.35
N VAL A 52 11.99 -0.76 9.70
CA VAL A 52 12.66 0.23 8.85
C VAL A 52 13.65 -0.48 7.96
N MET A 53 13.56 -0.22 6.66
CA MET A 53 14.46 -0.74 5.65
C MET A 53 15.27 0.38 5.02
N MET A 54 16.54 0.09 4.75
CA MET A 54 17.41 0.97 3.97
C MET A 54 17.16 0.73 2.48
N VAL A 55 16.97 1.81 1.72
CA VAL A 55 16.70 1.75 0.27
C VAL A 55 17.68 2.66 -0.45
N GLY A 56 18.47 2.09 -1.37
CA GLY A 56 19.46 2.85 -2.15
C GLY A 56 18.91 3.38 -3.47
N SER A 57 18.23 2.52 -4.22
CA SER A 57 17.67 2.79 -5.55
C SER A 57 16.66 1.70 -5.91
N GLY A 58 16.05 1.80 -7.09
CA GLY A 58 15.19 0.76 -7.64
C GLY A 58 13.82 1.27 -8.04
N ARG A 59 13.00 0.35 -8.56
CA ARG A 59 11.63 0.62 -8.99
C ARG A 59 10.62 0.13 -7.97
N CYS A 60 9.49 0.81 -7.95
CA CYS A 60 8.39 0.55 -7.06
C CYS A 60 7.07 0.95 -7.73
N PHE A 61 5.96 0.62 -7.08
CA PHE A 61 4.60 0.85 -7.55
C PHE A 61 3.89 1.72 -6.52
N ARG A 62 3.25 2.81 -6.94
CA ARG A 62 2.53 3.69 -6.01
C ARG A 62 1.31 3.00 -5.46
N VAL A 63 1.08 3.19 -4.15
CA VAL A 63 -0.14 2.73 -3.49
C VAL A 63 -0.83 3.95 -2.89
N SER A 64 -2.11 4.08 -3.13
CA SER A 64 -2.96 5.11 -2.53
C SER A 64 -4.04 4.44 -1.70
N LEU A 65 -4.36 4.99 -0.53
CA LEU A 65 -5.53 4.53 0.20
C LEU A 65 -6.80 4.91 -0.57
N SER A 66 -7.71 3.95 -0.71
CA SER A 66 -9.02 4.19 -1.31
C SER A 66 -9.92 4.83 -0.26
N ASN A 67 -10.52 5.97 -0.59
CA ASN A 67 -11.59 6.57 0.21
C ASN A 67 -12.95 5.91 -0.06
N HIS A 68 -13.02 4.96 -1.00
CA HIS A 68 -14.26 4.26 -1.27
C HIS A 68 -14.51 3.20 -0.19
N PRO A 69 -15.67 3.23 0.49
CA PRO A 69 -16.03 2.16 1.41
C PRO A 69 -16.11 0.85 0.62
N ASN A 70 -15.53 -0.23 1.16
CA ASN A 70 -15.80 -1.58 0.66
C ASN A 70 -17.30 -1.83 0.84
N GLN A 71 -18.08 -1.68 -0.23
CA GLN A 71 -19.45 -2.14 -0.25
C GLN A 71 -19.39 -3.67 -0.20
N LYS A 72 -19.50 -4.26 0.99
CA LYS A 72 -19.83 -5.68 1.10
C LYS A 72 -21.17 -5.86 0.36
N PRO A 73 -21.28 -6.76 -0.64
CA PRO A 73 -22.57 -7.09 -1.20
C PRO A 73 -23.49 -7.48 -0.05
N LYS A 74 -24.68 -6.86 0.04
CA LYS A 74 -25.73 -7.34 0.95
C LYS A 74 -25.97 -8.80 0.58
N GLN A 75 -25.68 -9.72 1.50
CA GLN A 75 -26.08 -11.12 1.38
C GLN A 75 -27.59 -11.11 1.12
N ALA A 76 -27.99 -11.53 -0.08
CA ALA A 76 -29.40 -11.64 -0.41
C ALA A 76 -30.01 -12.64 0.59
N PRO A 77 -31.18 -12.34 1.18
CA PRO A 77 -31.84 -13.31 2.05
C PRO A 77 -32.12 -14.55 1.22
N VAL A 78 -31.49 -15.67 1.61
CA VAL A 78 -31.87 -17.01 1.17
C VAL A 78 -33.34 -17.17 1.49
N SER A 79 -34.17 -17.18 0.44
CA SER A 79 -35.60 -17.43 0.56
C SER A 79 -35.75 -18.92 0.84
N ALA A 80 -36.40 -19.25 1.95
CA ALA A 80 -36.74 -20.62 2.36
C ALA A 80 -37.90 -21.17 1.53
#